data_AF-A0A2V8SN28-F1
#
_entry.id   AF-A0A2V8SN28-F1
#
_cell.length_a   1.000
_cell.length_b   1.000
_cell.length_c   1.000
_cell.angle_alpha   90.00
_cell.angle_beta   90.00
_cell.angle_gamma   90.00
#
_symmetry.space_group_name_H-M   'P 1'
#
loop_
_entity.id
_entity.type
_entity.pdbx_description
1 polymer ?
#
loop_
_entity_poly.entity_id
_entity_poly.type
_entity_poly.pdbx_seq_one_letter_code
_entity_poly.pdbx_strand_id
1 'polypeptide(L)'
;MNEILLVRDLRAEQEVTSARRAFWSAAIFPCFVGSAFFFVSGLGVSALTGFGLMSASRFLAYSSVGLLFFAFILMFLGAHCMDRRDAAEKEERIENSRRKGLV
;
A
#
# COMPACT_ATOMS: atom_id res chain seq x y z
N MET A 1 -29.74 -23.60 19.28
CA MET A 1 -28.35 -23.48 19.80
C MET A 1 -27.32 -23.39 18.67
N ASN A 2 -27.46 -24.14 17.57
CA ASN A 2 -26.57 -24.04 16.39
C ASN A 2 -26.54 -22.65 15.72
N GLU A 3 -27.67 -21.94 15.63
CA GLU A 3 -27.71 -20.63 14.96
C GLU A 3 -26.91 -19.55 15.69
N ILE A 4 -26.80 -19.64 17.02
CA ILE A 4 -26.07 -18.66 17.83
C ILE A 4 -24.54 -18.83 17.66
N LEU A 5 -24.08 -20.06 17.48
CA LEU A 5 -22.68 -20.36 17.14
C LEU A 5 -22.34 -19.86 15.74
N LEU A 6 -23.21 -20.11 14.77
CA LEU A 6 -23.02 -19.70 13.38
C LEU A 6 -22.98 -18.17 13.22
N VAL A 7 -23.81 -17.44 13.96
CA VAL A 7 -23.78 -15.96 14.01
C VAL A 7 -22.51 -15.42 14.66
N ARG A 8 -21.92 -16.13 15.63
CA ARG A 8 -20.67 -15.73 16.27
C ARG A 8 -19.47 -15.92 15.35
N ASP A 9 -19.38 -17.05 14.66
CA ASP A 9 -18.31 -17.31 13.70
C ASP A 9 -18.37 -16.30 12.53
N LEU A 10 -19.57 -16.02 12.02
CA LEU A 10 -19.79 -15.01 10.98
C LEU A 10 -19.44 -13.58 11.42
N ARG A 11 -19.53 -13.24 12.71
CA ARG A 11 -19.08 -11.93 13.23
C ARG A 11 -17.57 -11.88 13.41
N ALA A 12 -16.96 -12.97 13.87
CA ALA A 12 -15.52 -13.08 14.04
C ALA A 12 -14.78 -12.98 12.68
N GLU A 13 -15.28 -13.66 11.63
CA GLU A 13 -14.71 -13.56 10.27
C GLU A 13 -14.85 -12.14 9.69
N GLN A 14 -15.94 -11.45 10.04
CA GLN A 14 -16.22 -10.09 9.57
C GLN A 14 -15.34 -9.03 10.27
N GLU A 15 -14.99 -9.23 11.54
CA GLU A 15 -14.02 -8.37 12.25
C GLU A 15 -12.60 -8.55 11.69
N VAL A 16 -12.21 -9.77 11.32
CA VAL A 16 -10.87 -10.04 10.76
C VAL A 16 -10.72 -9.42 9.37
N THR A 17 -11.73 -9.51 8.51
CA THR A 17 -11.72 -8.92 7.16
C THR A 17 -11.74 -7.39 7.20
N SER A 18 -12.52 -6.78 8.09
CA SER A 18 -12.55 -5.32 8.28
C SER A 18 -11.24 -4.76 8.83
N ALA A 19 -10.62 -5.43 9.82
CA ALA A 19 -9.31 -5.05 10.35
C ALA A 19 -8.20 -5.17 9.29
N ARG A 20 -8.24 -6.22 8.47
CA ARG A 20 -7.29 -6.43 7.36
C ARG A 20 -7.43 -5.33 6.29
N ARG A 21 -8.65 -4.93 5.94
CA ARG A 21 -8.91 -3.82 5.01
C ARG A 21 -8.41 -2.48 5.56
N ALA A 22 -8.64 -2.22 6.84
CA ALA A 22 -8.14 -1.02 7.51
C ALA A 22 -6.61 -0.95 7.53
N PHE A 23 -5.94 -2.08 7.80
CA PHE A 23 -4.48 -2.17 7.76
C PHE A 23 -3.91 -1.86 6.36
N TRP A 24 -4.44 -2.51 5.31
CA TRP A 24 -3.98 -2.25 3.94
C TRP A 24 -4.27 -0.81 3.51
N SER A 25 -5.41 -0.26 3.89
CA SER A 25 -5.75 1.14 3.59
C SER A 25 -4.83 2.14 4.32
N ALA A 26 -4.48 1.85 5.57
CA ALA A 26 -3.56 2.68 6.35
C ALA A 26 -2.12 2.62 5.82
N ALA A 27 -1.71 1.50 5.21
CA ALA A 27 -0.38 1.31 4.62
C ALA A 27 -0.22 2.00 3.25
N ILE A 28 -1.30 2.21 2.49
CA ILE A 28 -1.27 2.87 1.16
C ILE A 28 -0.70 4.28 1.27
N PHE A 29 -1.27 5.11 2.15
CA PHE A 29 -0.90 6.52 2.27
C PHE A 29 0.60 6.74 2.55
N PRO A 30 1.21 6.14 3.59
CA PRO A 30 2.64 6.30 3.85
C PRO A 30 3.52 5.68 2.75
N CYS A 31 3.10 4.60 2.10
CA CYS A 31 3.86 4.02 0.98
C CYS A 31 3.93 4.97 -0.22
N PHE A 32 2.79 5.54 -0.64
CA PHE A 32 2.76 6.49 -1.75
C PHE A 32 3.45 7.82 -1.41
N VAL A 33 3.22 8.36 -0.22
CA VAL A 33 3.88 9.59 0.24
C VAL A 33 5.39 9.39 0.36
N GLY A 34 5.81 8.30 0.98
CA GLY A 34 7.23 7.94 1.10
C GLY A 34 7.87 7.75 -0.28
N SER A 35 7.21 7.01 -1.17
CA SER A 35 7.66 6.81 -2.55
C SER A 35 7.84 8.14 -3.29
N ALA A 36 6.84 9.02 -3.26
CA ALA A 36 6.90 10.33 -3.90
C ALA A 36 8.05 11.18 -3.33
N PHE A 37 8.21 11.19 -2.01
CA PHE A 37 9.28 11.92 -1.34
C PHE A 37 10.67 11.45 -1.81
N PHE A 38 10.91 10.12 -1.79
CA PHE A 38 12.17 9.55 -2.22
C PHE A 38 12.44 9.74 -3.72
N PHE A 39 11.39 9.66 -4.54
CA PHE A 39 11.48 9.87 -5.98
C PHE A 39 11.88 11.31 -6.31
N VAL A 40 11.17 12.29 -5.75
CA VAL A 40 11.47 13.71 -5.94
C VAL A 40 12.85 14.06 -5.41
N SER A 41 13.24 13.52 -4.25
CA SER A 41 14.58 13.73 -3.69
C SER A 41 15.67 13.16 -4.58
N GLY A 42 15.50 11.92 -5.07
CA GLY A 42 16.46 11.27 -5.97
C GLY A 42 16.58 11.97 -7.32
N LEU A 43 15.47 12.42 -7.91
CA LEU A 43 15.46 13.25 -9.12
C LEU A 43 16.10 14.61 -8.88
N GLY A 44 15.83 15.25 -7.74
CA GLY A 44 16.42 16.54 -7.38
C GLY A 44 17.94 16.47 -7.29
N VAL A 45 18.46 15.47 -6.57
CA VAL A 45 19.93 15.25 -6.47
C VAL A 45 20.54 14.96 -7.85
N SER A 46 19.85 14.15 -8.67
CA SER A 46 20.31 13.81 -10.02
C SER A 46 20.32 15.04 -10.95
N ALA A 47 19.27 15.87 -10.91
CA ALA A 47 19.16 17.10 -11.68
C ALA A 47 20.22 18.13 -11.25
N LEU A 48 20.36 18.38 -9.94
CA LEU A 48 21.36 19.32 -9.41
C LEU A 48 22.79 18.91 -9.80
N THR A 49 23.09 17.62 -9.81
CA THR A 49 24.39 17.11 -10.27
C THR A 49 24.54 17.26 -11.78
N GLY A 50 23.50 16.96 -12.57
CA GLY A 50 23.51 17.07 -14.03
C GLY A 50 23.63 18.50 -14.56
N PHE A 51 23.03 19.48 -13.87
CA PHE A 51 23.18 20.91 -14.17
C PHE A 51 24.50 21.52 -13.66
N GLY A 52 25.36 20.72 -13.01
CA GLY A 52 26.64 21.19 -12.47
C GLY A 52 26.52 22.10 -11.23
N LEU A 53 25.35 22.13 -10.59
CA LEU A 53 25.10 22.90 -9.36
C LEU A 53 25.69 22.20 -8.12
N MET A 54 25.91 20.89 -8.19
CA MET A 54 26.62 20.11 -7.17
C MET A 54 27.78 19.33 -7.80
N SER A 55 28.88 19.21 -7.04
CA SER A 55 30.03 18.39 -7.45
C SER A 55 29.63 16.92 -7.52
N ALA A 56 29.86 16.28 -8.67
CA ALA A 56 29.57 14.87 -8.89
C ALA A 56 30.52 13.99 -8.05
N SER A 57 30.07 13.60 -6.86
CA SER A 57 30.77 12.62 -6.03
C SER A 57 30.15 11.24 -6.19
N ARG A 58 30.96 10.19 -6.02
CA ARG A 58 30.47 8.80 -6.01
C ARG A 58 29.38 8.59 -4.96
N PHE A 59 29.49 9.29 -3.83
CA PHE A 59 28.51 9.24 -2.76
C PHE A 59 27.14 9.79 -3.18
N LEU A 60 27.11 10.93 -3.88
CA LEU A 60 25.87 11.53 -4.41
C LEU A 60 25.20 10.65 -5.47
N ALA A 61 26.00 9.99 -6.31
CA ALA A 61 25.48 9.06 -7.30
C ALA A 61 24.87 7.81 -6.66
N TYR A 62 25.53 7.21 -5.65
CA TYR A 62 24.97 6.05 -4.96
C TYR A 62 23.75 6.40 -4.12
N SER A 63 23.71 7.58 -3.50
CA SER A 63 22.55 8.02 -2.74
C SER A 63 21.35 8.29 -3.64
N SER A 64 21.53 8.93 -4.80
CA SER A 64 20.41 9.17 -5.74
C SER A 64 19.81 7.86 -6.26
N VAL A 65 20.66 6.89 -6.63
CA VAL A 65 20.21 5.55 -7.03
C VAL A 65 19.48 4.85 -5.89
N GLY A 66 20.01 4.91 -4.66
CA GLY A 66 19.37 4.34 -3.49
C GLY A 66 18.00 4.94 -3.20
N LEU A 67 17.86 6.27 -3.30
CA LEU A 67 16.59 6.98 -3.14
C LEU A 67 15.57 6.55 -4.20
N LEU A 68 15.97 6.51 -5.47
CA LEU A 68 15.08 6.09 -6.57
C LEU A 68 14.68 4.61 -6.43
N PHE A 69 15.59 3.75 -5.99
CA PHE A 69 15.31 2.34 -5.76
C PHE A 69 14.33 2.13 -4.59
N PHE A 70 14.52 2.85 -3.48
CA PHE A 70 13.57 2.84 -2.36
C PHE A 70 12.19 3.38 -2.77
N ALA A 71 12.16 4.44 -3.57
CA ALA A 71 10.92 4.99 -4.10
C ALA A 71 10.16 3.95 -4.91
N PHE A 72 10.85 3.19 -5.76
CA PHE A 72 10.26 2.13 -6.56
C PHE A 72 9.70 0.99 -5.70
N ILE A 73 10.44 0.51 -4.69
CA ILE A 73 9.96 -0.52 -3.77
C ILE A 73 8.71 -0.06 -3.03
N LEU A 74 8.70 1.16 -2.52
CA LEU A 74 7.54 1.72 -1.82
C LEU A 74 6.33 1.90 -2.73
N MET A 75 6.55 2.26 -4.00
CA MET A 75 5.47 2.34 -4.98
C MET A 75 4.88 0.96 -5.28
N PHE A 76 5.72 -0.06 -5.44
CA PHE A 76 5.27 -1.43 -5.63
C PHE A 76 4.53 -1.96 -4.42
N LEU A 77 5.01 -1.67 -3.21
CA LEU A 77 4.32 -2.01 -1.97
C LEU A 77 2.97 -1.28 -1.87
N GLY A 78 2.91 0.00 -2.22
CA GLY A 78 1.67 0.77 -2.29
C GLY A 78 0.65 0.17 -3.26
N ALA A 79 1.10 -0.21 -4.46
CA ALA A 79 0.27 -0.90 -5.44
C ALA A 79 -0.23 -2.26 -4.92
N HIS A 80 0.65 -3.06 -4.29
CA HIS A 80 0.26 -4.33 -3.67
C HIS A 80 -0.79 -4.15 -2.57
N CYS A 81 -0.65 -3.12 -1.74
CA CYS A 81 -1.62 -2.78 -0.71
C CYS A 81 -2.97 -2.38 -1.32
N MET A 82 -2.99 -1.65 -2.43
CA MET A 82 -4.22 -1.32 -3.17
C MET A 82 -4.92 -2.58 -3.69
N ASP A 83 -4.18 -3.48 -4.34
CA ASP A 83 -4.73 -4.74 -4.85
C ASP A 83 -5.35 -5.59 -3.72
N ARG A 84 -4.66 -5.69 -2.58
CA ARG A 84 -5.16 -6.43 -1.40
C ARG A 84 -6.39 -5.79 -0.78
N ARG A 85 -6.47 -4.46 -0.75
CA ARG A 85 -7.64 -3.73 -0.26
C ARG A 85 -8.85 -3.96 -1.17
N ASP A 86 -8.65 -3.89 -2.49
CA ASP A 86 -9.72 -4.06 -3.46
C ASP A 86 -10.21 -5.52 -3.52
N ALA A 87 -9.31 -6.49 -3.30
CA ALA A 87 -9.70 -7.90 -3.10
C ALA A 87 -10.58 -8.09 -1.86
N ALA A 88 -10.20 -7.49 -0.72
CA ALA A 88 -10.99 -7.55 0.51
C ALA A 88 -12.37 -6.89 0.36
N GLU A 89 -12.46 -5.77 -0.38
CA GLU A 89 -13.74 -5.12 -0.67
C GLU A 89 -14.65 -5.99 -1.56
N LYS A 90 -14.08 -6.71 -2.54
CA LYS A 90 -14.85 -7.64 -3.39
C LYS A 90 -15.41 -8.80 -2.57
N GLU A 91 -14.62 -9.38 -1.68
CA GLU A 91 -15.05 -10.44 -0.77
C GLU A 91 -16.23 -9.97 0.11
N GLU A 92 -16.11 -8.78 0.70
CA GLU A 92 -17.16 -8.18 1.55
C GLU A 92 -18.47 -7.91 0.76
N ARG A 93 -18.38 -7.47 -0.51
CA ARG A 93 -19.57 -7.30 -1.37
C ARG A 93 -20.25 -8.61 -1.71
N ILE A 94 -19.49 -9.67 -1.98
CA ILE A 94 -20.02 -10.99 -2.28
C ILE A 94 -20.71 -11.55 -1.05
N GLU A 95 -20.09 -11.43 0.13
CA GLU A 95 -20.69 -11.88 1.39
C GLU A 95 -21.98 -11.11 1.72
N ASN A 96 -21.98 -9.79 1.55
CA ASN A 96 -23.20 -8.98 1.73
C ASN A 96 -24.31 -9.35 0.74
N SER A 97 -23.98 -9.71 -0.50
CA SER A 97 -24.96 -10.17 -1.49
C SER A 97 -25.57 -11.52 -1.10
N ARG A 98 -24.75 -12.45 -0.59
CA ARG A 98 -25.23 -13.73 -0.03
C ARG A 98 -26.15 -13.52 1.17
N ARG A 99 -25.78 -12.66 2.11
CA ARG A 99 -26.62 -12.35 3.30
C ARG A 99 -27.95 -11.72 2.95
N LYS A 100 -28.05 -11.01 1.81
CA LYS A 100 -29.29 -10.41 1.31
C LYS A 100 -30.15 -11.37 0.49
N GLY A 101 -29.74 -12.63 0.31
CA GLY A 101 -30.47 -13.62 -0.50
C GLY A 101 -30.56 -13.26 -1.98
N LEU A 102 -29.64 -12.41 -2.47
CA LEU A 102 -29.58 -11.97 -3.87
C LEU A 102 -28.74 -12.93 -4.75
N VAL A 103 -28.13 -13.95 -4.15
CA VAL A 103 -27.35 -15.02 -4.79
C VAL A 103 -27.63 -16.35 -4.07
#